data_AF-A0A4V3DDV8-F1
#
_entry.id   AF-A0A4V3DDV8-F1
#
_cell.length_a   1.000
_cell.length_b   1.000
_cell.length_c   1.000
_cell.angle_alpha   90.00
_cell.angle_beta   90.00
_cell.angle_gamma   90.00
#
_symmetry.space_group_name_H-M   'P 1'
#
loop_
_entity.id
_entity.type
_entity.pdbx_description
1 polymer ?
#
loop_
_entity_poly.entity_id
_entity_poly.type
_entity_poly.pdbx_seq_one_letter_code
_entity_poly.pdbx_strand_id
1 'polypeptide(L)'
;MIKTGFVYLILSLNSLLLFSQSWDSLKKEKDPIFSFTVNDTLSFPIYIVENVSDKGRYYAAKLQTNVCNDQICLPIEVNLFWDLLGNFHHFSRESGFNFTKFDHQYFDESDYDKLNQILLDSLSPLRDYAVEDLLDKSEKKFSVQIDAVTRPTSKLFSTVTVPGALYTVYTLWHIVNGPIKLKLNDYTNKEYTSRKWQHYFATSQLPIYQEYFLKNITIQDLEYLKGDVINLLFAEDDFIPHYVIDILAPSTFNTPKEYNIILRRLEQLKGHVVTEILNSITALDSESKELITKYKDGSKASPKQKEIIKRILNHEVSK
;
A
#
# COMPACT_ATOMS: atom_id res chain seq x y z
N MET A 1 -16.07 10.14 45.87
CA MET A 1 -15.31 11.16 45.14
C MET A 1 -14.09 10.46 44.55
N ILE A 2 -13.87 10.61 43.24
CA ILE A 2 -12.73 10.15 42.43
C ILE A 2 -12.72 8.64 42.06
N LYS A 3 -13.25 8.38 40.86
CA LYS A 3 -12.96 7.19 40.04
C LYS A 3 -11.71 7.50 39.21
N THR A 4 -10.64 6.73 39.36
CA THR A 4 -9.48 6.75 38.45
C THR A 4 -9.69 5.67 37.39
N GLY A 5 -10.02 6.11 36.17
CA GLY A 5 -10.01 5.28 34.98
C GLY A 5 -8.61 5.24 34.39
N PHE A 6 -8.02 4.04 34.31
CA PHE A 6 -6.83 3.79 33.50
C PHE A 6 -7.26 3.70 32.03
N VAL A 7 -7.01 4.76 31.27
CA VAL A 7 -7.06 4.72 29.81
C VAL A 7 -5.72 4.15 29.36
N TYR A 8 -5.72 2.91 28.87
CA TYR A 8 -4.58 2.37 28.14
C TYR A 8 -4.50 3.09 26.79
N LEU A 9 -3.60 4.06 26.71
CA LEU A 9 -3.16 4.65 25.46
C LEU A 9 -2.25 3.62 24.77
N ILE A 10 -2.81 2.80 23.88
CA ILE A 10 -2.03 1.99 22.95
C ILE A 10 -1.45 2.97 21.93
N LEU A 11 -0.27 3.51 22.24
CA LEU A 11 0.58 4.19 21.27
C LEU A 11 1.05 3.12 20.28
N SER A 12 0.55 3.20 19.04
CA SER A 12 1.05 2.45 17.90
C SER A 12 2.52 2.85 17.64
N LEU A 13 3.46 2.17 18.29
CA LEU A 13 4.86 2.12 17.86
C LEU A 13 4.93 1.33 16.56
N ASN A 14 4.70 1.97 15.42
CA ASN A 14 5.03 1.39 14.10
C ASN A 14 5.64 2.38 13.12
N SER A 15 5.86 3.64 13.51
CA SER A 15 6.39 4.67 12.62
C SER A 15 7.92 4.89 12.71
N LEU A 16 8.63 4.21 13.62
CA LEU A 16 10.05 4.49 13.89
C LEU A 16 11.07 3.54 13.23
N LEU A 17 10.64 2.51 12.50
CA LEU A 17 11.56 1.48 11.97
C LEU A 17 11.86 1.58 10.47
N LEU A 18 11.17 2.42 9.71
CA LEU A 18 11.34 2.47 8.25
C LEU A 18 12.63 3.19 7.78
N PHE A 19 13.26 3.98 8.63
CA PHE A 19 14.41 4.82 8.23
C PHE A 19 15.78 4.16 8.39
N SER A 20 15.86 2.97 9.02
CA SER A 20 17.13 2.27 9.26
C SER A 20 17.35 1.04 8.37
N GLN A 21 16.53 0.85 7.34
CA GLN A 21 16.72 -0.28 6.43
C GLN A 21 17.92 -0.04 5.52
N SER A 22 19.06 -0.65 5.86
CA SER A 22 20.26 -0.64 5.02
C SER A 22 20.06 -1.54 3.80
N TRP A 23 20.49 -1.07 2.63
CA TRP A 23 20.48 -1.79 1.36
C TRP A 23 21.12 -3.18 1.47
N ASP A 24 22.18 -3.30 2.27
CA ASP A 24 22.92 -4.55 2.40
C ASP A 24 22.27 -5.56 3.33
N SER A 25 21.30 -5.12 4.16
CA SER A 25 20.49 -6.01 5.00
C SER A 25 19.36 -6.72 4.24
N LEU A 26 19.07 -6.28 3.01
CA LEU A 26 17.99 -6.81 2.18
C LEU A 26 18.36 -8.12 1.50
N LYS A 27 17.41 -9.06 1.46
CA LYS A 27 17.51 -10.22 0.58
C LYS A 27 17.14 -9.80 -0.84
N LYS A 28 18.15 -9.67 -1.70
CA LYS A 28 18.03 -9.23 -3.11
C LYS A 28 17.98 -10.44 -4.05
N GLU A 29 17.15 -10.40 -5.09
CA GLU A 29 17.33 -11.30 -6.24
C GLU A 29 18.72 -11.06 -6.86
N LYS A 30 19.33 -12.12 -7.41
CA LYS A 30 20.71 -12.07 -7.92
C LYS A 30 20.84 -11.10 -9.10
N ASP A 31 19.90 -11.16 -10.03
CA ASP A 31 19.89 -10.36 -11.25
C ASP A 31 18.79 -9.29 -11.15
N PRO A 32 19.03 -8.07 -11.67
CA PRO A 32 18.00 -7.05 -11.72
C PRO A 32 16.87 -7.45 -12.69
N ILE A 33 15.64 -7.03 -12.40
CA ILE A 33 14.49 -7.30 -13.28
C ILE A 33 14.57 -6.49 -14.58
N PHE A 34 15.12 -5.27 -14.51
CA PHE A 34 15.49 -4.41 -15.64
C PHE A 34 16.32 -3.22 -15.13
N SER A 35 16.90 -2.45 -16.05
CA SER A 35 17.47 -1.13 -15.74
C SER A 35 16.51 -0.02 -16.19
N PHE A 36 16.30 0.97 -15.33
CA PHE A 36 15.50 2.15 -15.63
C PHE A 36 16.39 3.33 -15.93
N THR A 37 16.05 4.13 -16.94
CA THR A 37 16.79 5.34 -17.31
C THR A 37 15.86 6.54 -17.28
N VAL A 38 16.29 7.59 -16.57
CA VAL A 38 15.62 8.89 -16.47
C VAL A 38 16.37 9.88 -17.36
N ASN A 39 15.65 10.55 -18.27
CA ASN A 39 16.16 11.60 -19.15
C ASN A 39 17.50 11.24 -19.84
N ASP A 40 17.63 9.98 -20.29
CA ASP A 40 18.79 9.41 -21.00
C ASP A 40 20.17 9.54 -20.31
N THR A 41 20.19 9.93 -19.03
CA THR A 41 21.42 10.32 -18.32
C THR A 41 21.62 9.55 -17.03
N LEU A 42 20.53 9.25 -16.33
CA LEU A 42 20.58 8.55 -15.05
C LEU A 42 19.98 7.16 -15.20
N SER A 43 20.84 6.14 -15.23
CA SER A 43 20.44 4.72 -15.33
C SER A 43 20.74 3.97 -14.04
N PHE A 44 19.77 3.18 -13.57
CA PHE A 44 19.93 2.37 -12.37
C PHE A 44 19.19 1.02 -12.49
N PRO A 45 19.76 -0.06 -11.93
CA PRO A 45 19.12 -1.37 -11.90
C PRO A 45 17.96 -1.40 -10.89
N ILE A 46 16.88 -2.10 -11.24
CA ILE A 46 15.76 -2.42 -10.34
C ILE A 46 15.88 -3.87 -9.90
N TYR A 47 15.76 -4.11 -8.60
CA TYR A 47 15.73 -5.44 -8.01
C TYR A 47 14.38 -5.72 -7.37
N ILE A 48 14.03 -7.00 -7.26
CA ILE A 48 13.06 -7.44 -6.25
C ILE A 48 13.83 -7.74 -4.97
N VAL A 49 13.35 -7.19 -3.87
CA VAL A 49 13.95 -7.36 -2.54
C VAL A 49 12.91 -7.84 -1.55
N GLU A 50 13.35 -8.62 -0.57
CA GLU A 50 12.56 -9.02 0.58
C GLU A 50 13.20 -8.44 1.85
N ASN A 51 12.40 -7.73 2.63
CA ASN A 51 12.77 -7.32 3.97
C ASN A 51 12.78 -8.56 4.88
N VAL A 52 13.91 -8.79 5.55
CA VAL A 52 14.13 -9.99 6.37
C VAL A 52 13.22 -9.99 7.60
N SER A 53 12.88 -8.81 8.13
CA SER A 53 12.14 -8.65 9.39
C SER A 53 10.65 -8.95 9.25
N ASP A 54 10.00 -8.40 8.24
CA ASP A 54 8.54 -8.48 8.04
C ASP A 54 8.13 -9.35 6.82
N LYS A 55 9.10 -9.88 6.06
CA LYS A 55 8.87 -10.61 4.80
C LYS A 55 8.20 -9.81 3.69
N GLY A 56 8.13 -8.49 3.84
CA GLY A 56 7.62 -7.58 2.83
C GLY A 56 8.51 -7.61 1.58
N ARG A 57 7.85 -7.67 0.42
CA ARG A 57 8.51 -7.66 -0.90
C ARG A 57 8.32 -6.32 -1.58
N TYR A 58 9.39 -5.82 -2.18
CA TYR A 58 9.43 -4.53 -2.85
C TYR A 58 10.20 -4.62 -4.16
N TYR A 59 9.88 -3.73 -5.08
CA TYR A 59 10.88 -3.30 -6.06
C TYR A 59 11.80 -2.28 -5.38
N ALA A 60 13.09 -2.36 -5.63
CA ALA A 60 14.04 -1.44 -5.02
C ALA A 60 15.18 -1.05 -5.97
N ALA A 61 15.67 0.16 -5.77
CA ALA A 61 16.82 0.70 -6.49
C ALA A 61 17.71 1.48 -5.52
N LYS A 62 19.02 1.25 -5.61
CA LYS A 62 20.01 2.15 -5.01
C LYS A 62 20.41 3.18 -6.05
N LEU A 63 20.19 4.43 -5.73
CA LEU A 63 20.39 5.56 -6.62
C LEU A 63 21.49 6.46 -6.07
N GLN A 64 22.43 6.82 -6.94
CA GLN A 64 23.39 7.89 -6.70
C GLN A 64 23.25 8.93 -7.81
N THR A 65 22.95 10.18 -7.45
CA THR A 65 22.70 11.23 -8.46
C THR A 65 23.08 12.63 -7.96
N ASN A 66 23.47 13.47 -8.91
CA ASN A 66 23.68 14.90 -8.70
C ASN A 66 22.38 15.61 -9.05
N VAL A 67 21.67 16.14 -8.05
CA VAL A 67 20.30 16.62 -8.27
C VAL A 67 20.22 18.14 -8.43
N CYS A 68 21.25 18.87 -8.01
CA CYS A 68 21.20 20.33 -8.00
C CYS A 68 21.76 20.94 -9.29
N ASN A 69 21.05 21.95 -9.79
CA ASN A 69 21.33 22.67 -11.04
C ASN A 69 22.70 23.40 -11.04
N ASP A 70 23.21 23.74 -9.86
CA ASP A 70 24.30 24.71 -9.73
C ASP A 70 25.63 24.10 -9.24
N GLN A 71 25.79 22.76 -9.28
CA GLN A 71 26.95 22.02 -8.73
C GLN A 71 27.21 22.22 -7.21
N ILE A 72 26.26 22.84 -6.50
CA ILE A 72 26.36 23.16 -5.07
C ILE A 72 26.10 21.93 -4.21
N CYS A 73 24.98 21.24 -4.41
CA CYS A 73 24.63 20.17 -3.47
C CYS A 73 25.55 18.96 -3.63
N LEU A 74 25.83 18.32 -2.49
CA LEU A 74 26.50 17.02 -2.50
C LEU A 74 25.65 16.00 -3.27
N PRO A 75 26.29 15.05 -3.98
CA PRO A 75 25.58 13.93 -4.57
C PRO A 75 24.70 13.25 -3.52
N ILE A 76 23.47 12.89 -3.88
CA ILE A 76 22.62 12.11 -3.00
C ILE A 76 22.85 10.63 -3.25
N GLU A 77 22.87 9.85 -2.18
CA GLU A 77 22.76 8.40 -2.21
C GLU A 77 21.47 8.02 -1.49
N VAL A 78 20.57 7.33 -2.19
CA VAL A 78 19.24 7.00 -1.68
C VAL A 78 18.82 5.61 -2.16
N ASN A 79 18.21 4.85 -1.27
CA ASN A 79 17.54 3.60 -1.62
C ASN A 79 16.06 3.91 -1.78
N LEU A 80 15.49 3.61 -2.95
CA LEU A 80 14.09 3.85 -3.27
C LEU A 80 13.34 2.52 -3.31
N PHE A 81 12.12 2.50 -2.79
CA PHE A 81 11.31 1.30 -2.69
C PHE A 81 9.90 1.56 -3.23
N TRP A 82 9.44 0.63 -4.06
CA TRP A 82 8.06 0.56 -4.54
C TRP A 82 7.43 -0.75 -4.10
N ASP A 83 6.13 -0.69 -3.86
CA ASP A 83 5.30 -1.87 -3.68
C ASP A 83 5.32 -2.72 -4.98
N LEU A 84 4.91 -3.99 -4.90
CA LEU A 84 4.79 -4.87 -6.06
C LEU A 84 3.68 -4.47 -7.05
N LEU A 85 3.03 -3.31 -6.92
CA LEU A 85 2.14 -2.74 -7.93
C LEU A 85 2.70 -1.45 -8.55
N GLY A 86 3.93 -1.07 -8.17
CA GLY A 86 4.64 0.09 -8.69
C GLY A 86 4.36 1.40 -7.94
N ASN A 87 3.67 1.38 -6.80
CA ASN A 87 3.48 2.58 -5.99
C ASN A 87 4.71 2.82 -5.11
N PHE A 88 5.16 4.07 -5.02
CA PHE A 88 6.21 4.43 -4.08
C PHE A 88 5.78 4.07 -2.66
N HIS A 89 6.67 3.40 -1.93
CA HIS A 89 6.43 2.98 -0.55
C HIS A 89 7.22 3.82 0.44
N HIS A 90 8.53 3.90 0.26
CA HIS A 90 9.43 4.66 1.12
C HIS A 90 10.81 4.81 0.48
N PHE A 91 11.68 5.58 1.13
CA PHE A 91 13.11 5.58 0.86
C PHE A 91 13.90 5.29 2.13
N SER A 92 15.16 4.90 1.97
CA SER A 92 16.13 4.82 3.05
C SER A 92 17.47 5.43 2.63
N ARG A 93 18.34 5.68 3.63
CA ARG A 93 19.69 6.20 3.45
C ARG A 93 20.66 5.35 4.25
N GLU A 94 21.86 5.15 3.70
CA GLU A 94 22.93 4.50 4.43
C GLU A 94 23.51 5.44 5.50
N SER A 95 24.03 4.86 6.57
CA SER A 95 24.72 5.63 7.61
C SER A 95 25.89 6.41 7.01
N GLY A 96 25.94 7.72 7.26
CA GLY A 96 26.98 8.62 6.74
C GLY A 96 26.60 9.35 5.45
N PHE A 97 25.47 9.01 4.83
CA PHE A 97 24.97 9.71 3.64
C PHE A 97 23.80 10.63 4.00
N ASN A 98 24.11 11.92 4.19
CA ASN A 98 23.12 12.95 4.50
C ASN A 98 22.80 13.80 3.27
N PHE A 99 21.52 14.16 3.14
CA PHE A 99 21.07 15.07 2.10
C PHE A 99 21.40 16.48 2.53
N THR A 100 21.61 17.34 1.53
CA THR A 100 21.86 18.76 1.76
C THR A 100 20.77 19.59 1.11
N LYS A 101 20.39 20.68 1.79
CA LYS A 101 19.60 21.78 1.25
C LYS A 101 20.54 22.94 0.90
N PHE A 102 19.95 24.05 0.45
CA PHE A 102 20.65 25.28 0.07
C PHE A 102 21.78 25.64 1.04
N ASP A 103 22.93 26.04 0.50
CA ASP A 103 24.14 26.44 1.25
C ASP A 103 24.80 25.30 2.06
N HIS A 104 24.71 24.06 1.55
CA HIS A 104 25.25 22.82 2.16
C HIS A 104 24.70 22.49 3.56
N GLN A 105 23.55 23.04 3.93
CA GLN A 105 22.94 22.68 5.21
C GLN A 105 22.42 21.25 5.14
N TYR A 106 22.70 20.43 6.16
CA TYR A 106 22.17 19.07 6.20
C TYR A 106 20.66 19.06 6.45
N PHE A 107 20.00 18.02 5.93
CA PHE A 107 18.65 17.67 6.33
C PHE A 107 18.64 17.23 7.80
N ASP A 108 17.63 17.66 8.55
CA ASP A 108 17.28 17.06 9.83
C ASP A 108 16.18 16.00 9.64
N GLU A 109 15.81 15.26 10.71
CA GLU A 109 14.78 14.23 10.61
C GLU A 109 13.41 14.77 10.15
N SER A 110 13.07 16.02 10.50
CA SER A 110 11.82 16.63 10.05
C SER A 110 11.82 16.93 8.55
N ASP A 111 12.99 17.28 7.98
CA ASP A 111 13.17 17.42 6.54
C ASP A 111 12.97 16.07 5.83
N TYR A 112 13.46 14.96 6.40
CA TYR A 112 13.26 13.62 5.84
C TYR A 112 11.82 13.12 5.95
N ASP A 113 11.16 13.34 7.07
CA ASP A 113 9.74 13.03 7.25
C ASP A 113 8.89 13.80 6.22
N LYS A 114 9.18 15.09 6.05
CA LYS A 114 8.49 15.92 5.05
C LYS A 114 8.77 15.44 3.63
N LEU A 115 10.02 15.08 3.30
CA LEU A 115 10.36 14.51 2.01
C LEU A 115 9.55 13.23 1.76
N ASN A 116 9.50 12.31 2.72
CA ASN A 116 8.76 11.06 2.57
C ASN A 116 7.26 11.30 2.31
N GLN A 117 6.65 12.24 3.04
CA GLN A 117 5.25 12.64 2.83
C GLN A 117 5.02 13.19 1.42
N ILE A 118 5.93 14.04 0.92
CA ILE A 118 5.83 14.58 -0.45
C ILE A 118 5.97 13.49 -1.50
N LEU A 119 6.90 12.54 -1.33
CA LEU A 119 7.11 11.44 -2.27
C LEU A 119 5.93 10.46 -2.29
N LEU A 120 5.24 10.27 -1.16
CA LEU A 120 4.02 9.46 -1.09
C LEU A 120 2.83 10.12 -1.80
N ASP A 121 2.79 11.45 -1.88
CA ASP A 121 1.73 12.18 -2.56
C ASP A 121 1.90 12.16 -4.09
N SER A 122 1.38 11.11 -4.72
CA SER A 122 1.36 10.99 -6.18
C SER A 122 0.43 11.99 -6.90
N LEU A 123 -0.38 12.75 -6.15
CA LEU A 123 -1.24 13.81 -6.67
C LEU A 123 -0.66 15.21 -6.42
N SER A 124 0.60 15.29 -5.96
CA SER A 124 1.29 16.53 -5.69
C SER A 124 1.28 17.48 -6.90
N PRO A 125 1.14 18.80 -6.68
CA PRO A 125 1.37 19.82 -7.71
C PRO A 125 2.70 19.66 -8.46
N LEU A 126 3.72 19.01 -7.88
CA LEU A 126 4.97 18.71 -8.57
C LEU A 126 4.75 17.96 -9.90
N ARG A 127 3.65 17.22 -10.04
CA ARG A 127 3.27 16.52 -11.29
C ARG A 127 3.05 17.46 -12.47
N ASP A 128 2.44 18.62 -12.20
CA ASP A 128 1.79 19.44 -13.23
C ASP A 128 2.58 20.72 -13.54
N TYR A 129 3.61 21.04 -12.76
CA TYR A 129 4.40 22.26 -12.89
C TYR A 129 5.87 21.95 -13.20
N ALA A 130 6.47 22.71 -14.11
CA ALA A 130 7.92 22.70 -14.29
C ALA A 130 8.61 23.29 -13.07
N VAL A 131 9.84 22.82 -12.76
CA VAL A 131 10.57 23.27 -11.57
C VAL A 131 10.81 24.79 -11.53
N GLU A 132 10.95 25.42 -12.70
CA GLU A 132 11.11 26.87 -12.86
C GLU A 132 9.87 27.67 -12.44
N ASP A 133 8.68 27.07 -12.55
CA ASP A 133 7.42 27.70 -12.14
C ASP A 133 7.18 27.63 -10.62
N LEU A 134 7.93 26.77 -9.93
CA LEU A 134 7.90 26.63 -8.48
C LEU A 134 8.79 27.67 -7.78
N LEU A 135 9.59 28.43 -8.53
CA LEU A 135 10.49 29.47 -8.02
C LEU A 135 9.78 30.82 -7.86
N ASP A 136 10.17 31.59 -6.86
CA ASP A 136 9.79 32.99 -6.76
C ASP A 136 10.51 33.79 -7.85
N LYS A 137 9.74 34.38 -8.78
CA LYS A 137 10.29 35.13 -9.91
C LYS A 137 10.74 36.54 -9.51
N SER A 138 10.33 37.02 -8.33
CA SER A 138 10.61 38.36 -7.81
C SER A 138 11.74 38.41 -6.78
N GLU A 139 11.91 37.34 -5.99
CA GLU A 139 12.95 37.26 -4.96
C GLU A 139 14.27 36.69 -5.50
N LYS A 140 15.37 37.10 -4.86
CA LYS A 140 16.72 36.61 -5.12
C LYS A 140 17.38 36.26 -3.79
N LYS A 141 18.16 35.18 -3.75
CA LYS A 141 18.88 34.72 -2.57
C LYS A 141 20.35 34.53 -2.90
N PHE A 142 21.24 35.05 -2.08
CA PHE A 142 22.68 34.88 -2.24
C PHE A 142 23.16 33.61 -1.52
N SER A 143 24.03 32.85 -2.17
CA SER A 143 24.73 31.67 -1.63
C SER A 143 26.14 32.07 -1.24
N VAL A 144 26.49 31.89 0.03
CA VAL A 144 27.83 32.23 0.54
C VAL A 144 28.84 31.18 0.08
N GLN A 145 28.43 29.91 0.00
CA GLN A 145 29.32 28.79 -0.38
C GLN A 145 29.89 28.90 -1.79
N ILE A 146 29.14 29.48 -2.74
CA ILE A 146 29.53 29.49 -4.16
C ILE A 146 29.48 30.87 -4.83
N ASP A 147 29.34 31.93 -4.03
CA ASP A 147 29.32 33.33 -4.50
C ASP A 147 28.35 33.55 -5.69
N ALA A 148 27.11 33.07 -5.55
CA ALA A 148 26.11 33.12 -6.60
C ALA A 148 24.73 33.54 -6.08
N VAL A 149 23.88 34.03 -6.99
CA VAL A 149 22.51 34.44 -6.69
C VAL A 149 21.53 33.45 -7.31
N THR A 150 20.71 32.82 -6.48
CA THR A 150 19.65 31.88 -6.88
C THR A 150 18.26 32.45 -6.57
N ARG A 151 17.21 31.70 -6.92
CA ARG A 151 15.82 32.04 -6.57
C ARG A 151 15.28 31.08 -5.51
N PRO A 152 14.57 31.57 -4.48
CA PRO A 152 13.91 30.70 -3.52
C PRO A 152 12.67 30.03 -4.14
N THR A 153 12.16 28.98 -3.51
CA THR A 153 10.84 28.43 -3.82
C THR A 153 9.76 29.47 -3.50
N SER A 154 8.78 29.60 -4.38
CA SER A 154 7.59 30.41 -4.15
C SER A 154 6.82 29.95 -2.91
N LYS A 155 6.32 30.89 -2.11
CA LYS A 155 5.52 30.61 -0.90
C LYS A 155 4.28 29.76 -1.21
N LEU A 156 3.71 29.90 -2.42
CA LEU A 156 2.57 29.12 -2.91
C LEU A 156 2.85 27.61 -2.94
N PHE A 157 4.11 27.21 -3.12
CA PHE A 157 4.54 25.81 -3.22
C PHE A 157 5.37 25.33 -2.02
N SER A 158 5.36 26.08 -0.92
CA SER A 158 6.16 25.76 0.28
C SER A 158 5.73 24.46 0.98
N THR A 159 4.51 23.99 0.75
CA THR A 159 3.98 22.73 1.29
C THR A 159 4.44 21.51 0.51
N VAL A 160 4.78 21.67 -0.78
CA VAL A 160 5.17 20.58 -1.69
C VAL A 160 6.68 20.43 -1.85
N THR A 161 7.45 21.05 -0.95
CA THR A 161 8.91 20.94 -0.94
C THR A 161 9.50 21.03 0.47
N VAL A 162 10.69 20.47 0.64
CA VAL A 162 11.55 20.76 1.79
C VAL A 162 12.22 22.12 1.57
N PRO A 163 12.10 23.09 2.51
CA PRO A 163 12.67 24.42 2.33
C PRO A 163 14.16 24.37 1.97
N GLY A 164 14.51 24.97 0.82
CA GLY A 164 15.88 24.99 0.33
C GLY A 164 16.33 23.73 -0.43
N ALA A 165 15.46 22.76 -0.68
CA ALA A 165 15.79 21.51 -1.38
C ALA A 165 14.87 21.22 -2.57
N LEU A 166 14.33 22.26 -3.21
CA LEU A 166 13.34 22.13 -4.29
C LEU A 166 13.75 21.17 -5.39
N TYR A 167 14.95 21.32 -5.96
CA TYR A 167 15.43 20.45 -7.03
C TYR A 167 15.56 19.00 -6.57
N THR A 168 16.08 18.76 -5.35
CA THR A 168 16.17 17.42 -4.75
C THR A 168 14.81 16.76 -4.64
N VAL A 169 13.83 17.47 -4.05
CA VAL A 169 12.46 16.97 -3.92
C VAL A 169 11.83 16.73 -5.29
N TYR A 170 11.94 17.70 -6.20
CA TYR A 170 11.33 17.64 -7.54
C TYR A 170 11.83 16.42 -8.33
N THR A 171 13.14 16.21 -8.37
CA THR A 171 13.75 15.09 -9.10
C THR A 171 13.37 13.76 -8.47
N LEU A 172 13.48 13.61 -7.14
CA LEU A 172 13.10 12.36 -6.48
C LEU A 172 11.62 12.04 -6.69
N TRP A 173 10.74 13.06 -6.60
CA TRP A 173 9.31 12.89 -6.85
C TRP A 173 9.05 12.36 -8.26
N HIS A 174 9.68 12.95 -9.29
CA HIS A 174 9.52 12.50 -10.67
C HIS A 174 10.13 11.12 -10.93
N ILE A 175 11.22 10.77 -10.23
CA ILE A 175 11.78 9.42 -10.30
C ILE A 175 10.79 8.41 -9.76
N VAL A 176 10.24 8.63 -8.55
CA VAL A 176 9.39 7.63 -7.88
C VAL A 176 7.95 7.61 -8.38
N ASN A 177 7.41 8.75 -8.81
CA ASN A 177 6.02 8.91 -9.26
C ASN A 177 5.84 9.00 -10.78
N GLY A 178 6.94 9.04 -11.54
CA GLY A 178 6.91 9.15 -13.00
C GLY A 178 6.74 7.81 -13.73
N PRO A 179 7.34 7.66 -14.94
CA PRO A 179 7.12 6.50 -15.80
C PRO A 179 7.51 5.14 -15.21
N ILE A 180 8.36 5.12 -14.16
CA ILE A 180 8.76 3.87 -13.51
C ILE A 180 7.57 3.12 -12.93
N LYS A 181 6.56 3.83 -12.40
CA LYS A 181 5.37 3.21 -11.78
C LYS A 181 4.68 2.25 -12.76
N LEU A 182 4.45 2.72 -13.99
CA LEU A 182 3.84 1.93 -15.04
C LEU A 182 4.71 0.73 -15.42
N LYS A 183 6.03 0.93 -15.58
CA LYS A 183 6.95 -0.18 -15.92
C LYS A 183 6.99 -1.28 -14.84
N LEU A 184 6.93 -0.91 -13.57
CA LEU A 184 6.88 -1.86 -12.45
C LEU A 184 5.53 -2.60 -12.41
N ASN A 185 4.44 -1.89 -12.65
CA ASN A 185 3.12 -2.49 -12.75
C ASN A 185 3.03 -3.47 -13.93
N ASP A 186 3.53 -3.08 -15.10
CA ASP A 186 3.58 -3.93 -16.30
C ASP A 186 4.39 -5.21 -16.05
N TYR A 187 5.53 -5.08 -15.38
CA TYR A 187 6.33 -6.23 -14.97
C TYR A 187 5.53 -7.17 -14.06
N THR A 188 4.82 -6.61 -13.07
CA THR A 188 3.96 -7.38 -12.17
C THR A 188 2.90 -8.13 -12.95
N ASN A 189 2.15 -7.43 -13.80
CA ASN A 189 1.06 -8.02 -14.60
C ASN A 189 1.57 -9.19 -15.45
N LYS A 190 2.77 -9.04 -16.02
CA LYS A 190 3.40 -10.08 -16.84
C LYS A 190 3.88 -11.28 -16.02
N GLU A 191 4.50 -11.06 -14.87
CA GLU A 191 5.20 -12.09 -14.11
C GLU A 191 4.44 -12.62 -12.89
N TYR A 192 3.26 -12.08 -12.59
CA TYR A 192 2.47 -12.41 -11.40
C TYR A 192 2.24 -13.92 -11.23
N THR A 193 1.75 -14.57 -12.30
CA THR A 193 1.45 -16.01 -12.29
C THR A 193 2.72 -16.86 -12.32
N SER A 194 3.70 -16.51 -13.15
CA SER A 194 4.97 -17.26 -13.27
C SER A 194 5.75 -17.25 -11.95
N ARG A 195 5.70 -16.14 -11.22
CA ARG A 195 6.32 -15.95 -9.90
C ARG A 195 5.50 -16.47 -8.72
N LYS A 196 4.29 -16.99 -8.98
CA LYS A 196 3.39 -17.55 -7.96
C LYS A 196 3.06 -16.56 -6.83
N TRP A 197 2.76 -15.31 -7.19
CA TRP A 197 2.48 -14.26 -6.23
C TRP A 197 1.07 -14.26 -5.65
N GLN A 198 0.18 -15.12 -6.15
CA GLN A 198 -1.23 -15.18 -5.75
C GLN A 198 -1.41 -15.31 -4.23
N HIS A 199 -0.77 -16.31 -3.61
CA HIS A 199 -0.88 -16.52 -2.16
C HIS A 199 -0.34 -15.33 -1.36
N TYR A 200 0.77 -14.73 -1.80
CA TYR A 200 1.37 -13.56 -1.14
C TYR A 200 0.43 -12.35 -1.22
N PHE A 201 -0.20 -12.11 -2.37
CA PHE A 201 -1.15 -11.01 -2.55
C PHE A 201 -2.43 -11.23 -1.74
N ALA A 202 -2.94 -12.47 -1.72
CA ALA A 202 -4.14 -12.83 -0.97
C ALA A 202 -3.97 -12.70 0.55
N THR A 203 -2.77 -13.01 1.07
CA THR A 203 -2.48 -12.97 2.52
C THR A 203 -1.83 -11.66 2.98
N SER A 204 -1.58 -10.73 2.07
CA SER A 204 -1.07 -9.39 2.37
C SER A 204 -2.05 -8.62 3.26
N GLN A 205 -1.54 -7.71 4.09
CA GLN A 205 -2.37 -6.74 4.82
C GLN A 205 -2.78 -5.54 3.96
N LEU A 206 -2.18 -5.40 2.76
CA LEU A 206 -2.49 -4.30 1.84
C LEU A 206 -3.75 -4.62 1.03
N PRO A 207 -4.85 -3.83 1.17
CA PRO A 207 -6.09 -4.10 0.43
C PRO A 207 -5.89 -4.10 -1.08
N ILE A 208 -5.01 -3.24 -1.60
CA ILE A 208 -4.74 -3.17 -3.05
C ILE A 208 -4.13 -4.47 -3.61
N TYR A 209 -3.39 -5.24 -2.80
CA TYR A 209 -2.89 -6.56 -3.22
C TYR A 209 -3.99 -7.61 -3.19
N GLN A 210 -4.82 -7.58 -2.15
CA GLN A 210 -5.97 -8.47 -2.04
C GLN A 210 -6.94 -8.25 -3.20
N GLU A 211 -7.24 -6.99 -3.52
CA GLU A 211 -8.07 -6.61 -4.66
C GLU A 211 -7.46 -7.08 -5.99
N TYR A 212 -6.16 -6.84 -6.19
CA TYR A 212 -5.46 -7.31 -7.39
C TYR A 212 -5.54 -8.84 -7.52
N PHE A 213 -5.33 -9.57 -6.42
CA PHE A 213 -5.47 -11.03 -6.39
C PHE A 213 -6.88 -11.47 -6.81
N LEU A 214 -7.92 -10.89 -6.19
CA LEU A 214 -9.31 -11.25 -6.48
C LEU A 214 -9.71 -10.89 -7.92
N LYS A 215 -9.19 -9.79 -8.49
CA LYS A 215 -9.46 -9.41 -9.89
C LYS A 215 -8.74 -10.27 -10.93
N ASN A 216 -7.64 -10.92 -10.55
CA ASN A 216 -6.81 -11.72 -11.46
C ASN A 216 -6.88 -13.22 -11.18
N ILE A 217 -7.73 -13.67 -10.26
CA ILE A 217 -7.87 -15.09 -9.94
C ILE A 217 -8.55 -15.84 -11.09
N THR A 218 -8.00 -17.00 -11.44
CA THR A 218 -8.58 -17.91 -12.44
C THR A 218 -9.37 -19.05 -11.79
N ILE A 219 -10.14 -19.79 -12.58
CA ILE A 219 -10.85 -20.99 -12.10
C ILE A 219 -9.87 -22.04 -11.58
N GLN A 220 -8.72 -22.19 -12.25
CA GLN A 220 -7.64 -23.08 -11.84
C GLN A 220 -7.04 -22.64 -10.50
N ASP A 221 -6.86 -21.33 -10.30
CA ASP A 221 -6.40 -20.78 -9.02
C ASP A 221 -7.35 -21.11 -7.87
N LEU A 222 -8.67 -21.07 -8.12
CA LEU A 222 -9.67 -21.41 -7.11
C LEU A 222 -9.59 -22.87 -6.65
N GLU A 223 -9.07 -23.80 -7.44
CA GLU A 223 -8.94 -25.20 -7.00
C GLU A 223 -8.00 -25.33 -5.79
N TYR A 224 -6.99 -24.46 -5.68
CA TYR A 224 -5.98 -24.54 -4.62
C TYR A 224 -5.93 -23.32 -3.70
N LEU A 225 -6.49 -22.16 -4.09
CA LEU A 225 -6.52 -20.92 -3.29
C LEU A 225 -7.89 -20.59 -2.72
N LYS A 226 -8.88 -21.49 -2.81
CA LYS A 226 -10.22 -21.27 -2.24
C LYS A 226 -10.18 -20.86 -0.76
N GLY A 227 -9.27 -21.44 0.01
CA GLY A 227 -9.06 -21.08 1.42
C GLY A 227 -8.65 -19.62 1.60
N ASP A 228 -7.72 -19.14 0.78
CA ASP A 228 -7.26 -17.75 0.80
C ASP A 228 -8.39 -16.79 0.42
N VAL A 229 -9.14 -17.12 -0.64
CA VAL A 229 -10.34 -16.36 -1.05
C VAL A 229 -11.37 -16.29 0.07
N ILE A 230 -11.72 -17.41 0.70
CA ILE A 230 -12.68 -17.44 1.81
C ILE A 230 -12.19 -16.62 3.02
N ASN A 231 -10.89 -16.61 3.30
CA ASN A 231 -10.33 -15.81 4.40
C ASN A 231 -10.46 -14.30 4.14
N LEU A 232 -10.51 -13.87 2.88
CA LEU A 232 -10.70 -12.46 2.52
C LEU A 232 -12.10 -11.92 2.80
N LEU A 233 -13.09 -12.77 3.12
CA LEU A 233 -14.36 -12.30 3.71
C LEU A 233 -14.16 -11.59 5.06
N PHE A 234 -13.03 -11.85 5.73
CA PHE A 234 -12.68 -11.32 7.04
C PHE A 234 -11.62 -10.22 6.96
N ALA A 235 -11.34 -9.69 5.76
CA ALA A 235 -10.39 -8.61 5.56
C ALA A 235 -10.77 -7.36 6.38
N GLU A 236 -9.74 -6.62 6.82
CA GLU A 236 -9.92 -5.35 7.54
C GLU A 236 -10.55 -4.27 6.66
N ASP A 237 -10.35 -4.33 5.34
CA ASP A 237 -10.98 -3.44 4.38
C ASP A 237 -12.47 -3.76 4.19
N ASP A 238 -13.30 -2.75 4.02
CA ASP A 238 -14.77 -2.92 3.89
C ASP A 238 -15.21 -3.39 2.50
N PHE A 239 -14.40 -3.13 1.47
CA PHE A 239 -14.68 -3.43 0.07
C PHE A 239 -14.22 -4.82 -0.36
N ILE A 240 -13.07 -5.30 0.15
CA ILE A 240 -12.50 -6.60 -0.20
C ILE A 240 -13.52 -7.76 -0.08
N PRO A 241 -14.32 -7.88 1.00
CA PRO A 241 -15.30 -8.95 1.11
C PRO A 241 -16.34 -9.00 -0.03
N HIS A 242 -16.67 -7.86 -0.66
CA HIS A 242 -17.65 -7.84 -1.75
C HIS A 242 -17.10 -8.53 -3.02
N TYR A 243 -15.84 -8.28 -3.37
CA TYR A 243 -15.16 -9.00 -4.45
C TYR A 243 -15.17 -10.51 -4.20
N VAL A 244 -14.94 -10.92 -2.94
CA VAL A 244 -14.97 -12.33 -2.55
C VAL A 244 -16.35 -12.94 -2.76
N ILE A 245 -17.41 -12.22 -2.36
CA ILE A 245 -18.79 -12.69 -2.51
C ILE A 245 -19.11 -12.92 -3.99
N ASP A 246 -18.75 -12.00 -4.87
CA ASP A 246 -18.97 -12.13 -6.32
C ASP A 246 -18.26 -13.37 -6.90
N ILE A 247 -17.02 -13.64 -6.47
CA ILE A 247 -16.24 -14.80 -6.91
C ILE A 247 -16.84 -16.11 -6.39
N LEU A 248 -17.31 -16.13 -5.14
CA LEU A 248 -17.83 -17.33 -4.49
C LEU A 248 -19.29 -17.65 -4.84
N ALA A 249 -20.08 -16.65 -5.27
CA ALA A 249 -21.51 -16.81 -5.53
C ALA A 249 -21.88 -17.94 -6.52
N PRO A 250 -21.19 -18.12 -7.66
CA PRO A 250 -21.56 -19.17 -8.61
C PRO A 250 -21.37 -20.59 -8.08
N SER A 251 -20.45 -20.81 -7.13
CA SER A 251 -20.02 -22.16 -6.72
C SER A 251 -20.28 -22.48 -5.26
N THR A 252 -19.90 -21.58 -4.36
CA THR A 252 -19.84 -21.84 -2.91
C THR A 252 -21.18 -21.57 -2.24
N PHE A 253 -21.87 -20.48 -2.58
CA PHE A 253 -23.15 -20.13 -1.94
C PHE A 253 -24.35 -20.97 -2.42
N ASN A 254 -24.16 -21.83 -3.42
CA ASN A 254 -25.19 -22.75 -3.90
C ASN A 254 -25.19 -24.13 -3.22
N THR A 255 -24.18 -24.44 -2.39
CA THR A 255 -24.04 -25.76 -1.76
C THR A 255 -23.88 -25.63 -0.25
N PRO A 256 -24.81 -26.17 0.57
CA PRO A 256 -24.75 -26.09 2.03
C PRO A 256 -23.41 -26.48 2.64
N LYS A 257 -22.86 -27.61 2.23
CA LYS A 257 -21.55 -28.08 2.68
C LYS A 257 -20.42 -27.05 2.49
N GLU A 258 -20.46 -26.28 1.42
CA GLU A 258 -19.44 -25.30 1.04
C GLU A 258 -19.58 -24.01 1.84
N TYR A 259 -20.78 -23.43 1.87
CA TYR A 259 -20.99 -22.19 2.62
C TYR A 259 -21.02 -22.41 4.15
N ASN A 260 -21.30 -23.62 4.66
CA ASN A 260 -21.28 -23.90 6.11
C ASN A 260 -19.91 -23.62 6.73
N ILE A 261 -18.81 -23.74 5.97
CA ILE A 261 -17.47 -23.37 6.40
C ILE A 261 -17.43 -21.88 6.79
N ILE A 262 -18.14 -21.03 6.04
CA ILE A 262 -18.27 -19.60 6.30
C ILE A 262 -19.27 -19.39 7.45
N LEU A 263 -20.40 -20.12 7.47
CA LEU A 263 -21.43 -19.93 8.48
C LEU A 263 -20.96 -20.19 9.92
N ARG A 264 -20.04 -21.14 10.10
CA ARG A 264 -19.41 -21.42 11.41
C ARG A 264 -18.66 -20.21 11.98
N ARG A 265 -18.31 -19.23 11.15
CA ARG A 265 -17.57 -18.01 11.53
C ARG A 265 -18.39 -16.72 11.33
N LEU A 266 -19.71 -16.78 11.19
CA LEU A 266 -20.56 -15.59 10.97
C LEU A 266 -20.31 -14.46 11.97
N GLU A 267 -20.08 -14.79 13.24
CA GLU A 267 -19.86 -13.80 14.29
C GLU A 267 -18.56 -12.99 14.13
N GLN A 268 -17.61 -13.48 13.33
CA GLN A 268 -16.36 -12.78 13.05
C GLN A 268 -16.47 -11.84 11.85
N LEU A 269 -17.52 -11.99 11.03
CA LEU A 269 -17.75 -11.15 9.85
C LEU A 269 -18.35 -9.79 10.23
N LYS A 270 -18.06 -8.80 9.39
CA LYS A 270 -18.70 -7.48 9.45
C LYS A 270 -20.18 -7.59 9.12
N GLY A 271 -20.98 -6.68 9.67
CA GLY A 271 -22.45 -6.76 9.58
C GLY A 271 -22.99 -6.72 8.14
N HIS A 272 -22.36 -5.95 7.25
CA HIS A 272 -22.75 -5.91 5.84
C HIS A 272 -22.45 -7.22 5.13
N VAL A 273 -21.27 -7.81 5.35
CA VAL A 273 -20.86 -9.10 4.79
C VAL A 273 -21.80 -10.23 5.20
N VAL A 274 -22.17 -10.29 6.49
CA VAL A 274 -23.18 -11.24 6.98
C VAL A 274 -24.50 -11.07 6.25
N THR A 275 -24.93 -9.82 6.04
CA THR A 275 -26.22 -9.54 5.38
C THR A 275 -26.21 -10.07 3.94
N GLU A 276 -25.12 -9.88 3.21
CA GLU A 276 -24.98 -10.38 1.85
C GLU A 276 -24.95 -11.90 1.79
N ILE A 277 -24.13 -12.55 2.62
CA ILE A 277 -24.07 -14.02 2.68
C ILE A 277 -25.46 -14.61 2.98
N LEU A 278 -26.19 -14.05 3.95
CA LEU A 278 -27.54 -14.53 4.26
C LEU A 278 -28.49 -14.39 3.07
N ASN A 279 -28.39 -13.30 2.29
CA ASN A 279 -29.20 -13.11 1.09
C ASN A 279 -28.78 -14.04 -0.06
N SER A 280 -27.55 -14.54 -0.07
CA SER A 280 -27.05 -15.49 -1.07
C SER A 280 -27.45 -16.95 -0.80
N ILE A 281 -27.99 -17.28 0.37
CA ILE A 281 -28.40 -18.65 0.70
C ILE A 281 -29.67 -19.03 -0.06
N THR A 282 -29.60 -20.08 -0.87
CA THR A 282 -30.72 -20.56 -1.71
C THR A 282 -31.38 -21.85 -1.23
N ALA A 283 -30.66 -22.67 -0.45
CA ALA A 283 -31.14 -23.92 0.14
C ALA A 283 -30.41 -24.16 1.46
N LEU A 284 -31.03 -24.82 2.45
CA LEU A 284 -30.43 -25.12 3.76
C LEU A 284 -30.36 -26.64 4.01
N ASP A 285 -29.26 -27.09 4.58
CA ASP A 285 -29.20 -28.39 5.26
C ASP A 285 -29.43 -28.24 6.78
N SER A 286 -29.45 -29.37 7.51
CA SER A 286 -29.67 -29.37 8.96
C SER A 286 -28.60 -28.56 9.72
N GLU A 287 -27.35 -28.62 9.28
CA GLU A 287 -26.26 -27.84 9.89
C GLU A 287 -26.44 -26.34 9.62
N SER A 288 -26.79 -25.97 8.40
CA SER A 288 -27.04 -24.58 7.98
C SER A 288 -28.10 -23.95 8.88
N LYS A 289 -29.20 -24.68 9.13
CA LYS A 289 -30.30 -24.26 10.02
C LYS A 289 -29.82 -24.00 11.44
N GLU A 290 -29.02 -24.91 11.98
CA GLU A 290 -28.46 -24.77 13.33
C GLU A 290 -27.56 -23.53 13.43
N LEU A 291 -26.65 -23.36 12.46
CA LEU A 291 -25.68 -22.25 12.44
C LEU A 291 -26.37 -20.88 12.36
N ILE A 292 -27.32 -20.70 11.42
CA ILE A 292 -28.02 -19.41 11.29
C ILE A 292 -28.99 -19.15 12.45
N THR A 293 -29.58 -20.20 13.05
CA THR A 293 -30.43 -20.06 14.24
C THR A 293 -29.61 -19.61 15.43
N LYS A 294 -28.44 -20.24 15.65
CA LYS A 294 -27.49 -19.84 16.68
C LYS A 294 -27.06 -18.37 16.51
N TYR A 295 -26.72 -17.96 15.28
CA TYR A 295 -26.36 -16.57 15.01
C TYR A 295 -27.52 -15.60 15.28
N LYS A 296 -28.76 -15.93 14.83
CA LYS A 296 -29.98 -15.14 15.07
C LYS A 296 -30.22 -14.90 16.57
N ASP A 297 -29.98 -15.90 17.40
CA ASP A 297 -30.21 -15.83 18.85
C ASP A 297 -29.05 -15.18 19.60
N GLY A 298 -27.90 -15.02 18.93
CA GLY A 298 -26.74 -14.28 19.44
C GLY A 298 -26.95 -12.76 19.53
N SER A 299 -26.03 -12.11 20.25
CA SER A 299 -26.04 -10.66 20.47
C SER A 299 -25.55 -9.85 19.26
N LYS A 300 -24.76 -10.45 18.37
CA LYS A 300 -24.20 -9.77 17.19
C LYS A 300 -25.18 -9.61 16.03
N ALA A 301 -26.26 -10.40 16.00
CA ALA A 301 -27.25 -10.29 14.93
C ALA A 301 -28.08 -9.00 15.06
N SER A 302 -28.07 -8.17 14.02
CA SER A 302 -28.92 -6.98 13.89
C SER A 302 -30.39 -7.36 13.70
N PRO A 303 -31.35 -6.46 14.00
CA PRO A 303 -32.77 -6.70 13.74
C PRO A 303 -33.07 -7.11 12.30
N LYS A 304 -32.40 -6.48 11.31
CA LYS A 304 -32.54 -6.80 9.88
C LYS A 304 -32.07 -8.22 9.57
N GLN A 305 -30.90 -8.64 10.09
CA GLN A 305 -30.40 -10.00 9.89
C GLN A 305 -31.32 -11.05 10.55
N LYS A 306 -31.84 -10.77 11.75
CA LYS A 306 -32.83 -11.65 12.40
C LYS A 306 -34.08 -11.83 11.56
N GLU A 307 -34.54 -10.76 10.90
CA GLU A 307 -35.67 -10.82 9.99
C GLU A 307 -35.35 -11.65 8.73
N ILE A 308 -34.20 -11.43 8.11
CA ILE A 308 -33.73 -12.23 6.96
C ILE A 308 -33.71 -13.71 7.32
N ILE A 309 -33.08 -14.08 8.46
CA ILE A 309 -33.00 -15.47 8.90
C ILE A 309 -34.38 -16.08 9.14
N LYS A 310 -35.32 -15.34 9.76
CA LYS A 310 -36.71 -15.81 9.91
C LYS A 310 -37.37 -16.10 8.57
N ARG A 311 -37.16 -15.25 7.55
CA ARG A 311 -37.70 -15.47 6.20
C ARG A 311 -37.11 -16.72 5.55
N ILE A 312 -35.79 -16.89 5.62
CA ILE A 312 -35.09 -18.06 5.06
C ILE A 312 -35.62 -19.36 5.71
N LEU A 313 -35.70 -19.41 7.04
CA LEU A 313 -36.19 -20.58 7.77
C LEU A 313 -37.66 -20.90 7.45
N ASN A 314 -38.52 -19.89 7.26
CA ASN A 314 -39.93 -20.09 6.97
C ASN A 314 -40.21 -20.53 5.52
N HIS A 315 -39.44 -20.05 4.53
CA HIS A 315 -39.63 -20.42 3.12
C HIS A 315 -39.32 -21.88 2.80
N GLU A 316 -38.47 -22.54 3.59
CA GLU A 316 -38.28 -23.99 3.47
C GLU A 316 -39.40 -24.81 4.07
N VAL A 317 -40.05 -24.34 5.14
CA VAL A 317 -41.16 -25.09 5.77
C VAL A 317 -42.38 -25.18 4.82
N SER A 318 -42.43 -24.35 3.79
CA SER A 318 -43.49 -24.31 2.77
C SER A 318 -43.22 -25.07 1.47
N LYS A 319 -42.06 -25.75 1.31
CA LYS A 319 -41.76 -26.62 0.17
C LYS A 319 -41.76 -28.09 0.57
#